data_AF-A0A645J5R4-F1
#
_entry.id   AF-A0A645J5R4-F1
#
_cell.length_a   1.000
_cell.length_b   1.000
_cell.length_c   1.000
_cell.angle_alpha   90.00
_cell.angle_beta   90.00
_cell.angle_gamma   90.00
#
_symmetry.space_group_name_H-M   'P 1'
#
loop_
_entity.id
_entity.type
_entity.pdbx_description
1 polymer ?
#
loop_
_entity_poly.entity_id
_entity_poly.type
_entity_poly.pdbx_seq_one_letter_code
_entity_poly.pdbx_strand_id
1 'polypeptide(L)'
;MSLIILFVSIFLLSWLEPTLPLLSLTFEAVSALSTVGSSLNLTPLLQESSKLVIVVLMFVGRVGLITMMLGIVKQKKNTKYKYPSDNIIIN
;
A
#
# COMPACT_ATOMS: atom_id res chain seq x y z
N MET A 1 -6.48 7.42 1.88
CA MET A 1 -5.81 6.26 1.26
C MET A 1 -4.50 5.93 1.97
N SER A 2 -3.51 6.83 2.01
CA SER A 2 -2.26 6.63 2.76
C SER A 2 -2.46 6.27 4.24
N LEU A 3 -3.41 6.93 4.92
CA LEU A 3 -3.68 6.68 6.34
C LEU A 3 -4.19 5.24 6.63
N ILE A 4 -4.99 4.67 5.72
CA ILE A 4 -5.47 3.28 5.83
C ILE A 4 -4.31 2.31 5.72
N ILE A 5 -3.39 2.55 4.78
CA ILE A 5 -2.21 1.70 4.58
C ILE A 5 -1.25 1.79 5.75
N LEU A 6 -1.05 2.99 6.32
CA LEU A 6 -0.29 3.12 7.57
C LEU A 6 -0.93 2.29 8.68
N PHE A 7 -2.25 2.41 8.87
CA PHE A 7 -2.95 1.68 9.91
C PHE A 7 -2.81 0.16 9.75
N VAL A 8 -3.04 -0.36 8.54
CA VAL A 8 -2.89 -1.78 8.22
C VAL A 8 -1.46 -2.24 8.42
N SER A 9 -0.47 -1.44 8.02
CA SER A 9 0.95 -1.81 8.12
C SER A 9 1.44 -1.80 9.57
N ILE A 10 1.01 -0.82 10.38
CA ILE A 10 1.27 -0.78 11.82
C ILE A 10 0.64 -1.99 12.51
N PHE A 11 -0.60 -2.35 12.12
CA PHE A 11 -1.26 -3.53 12.67
C PHE A 11 -0.53 -4.82 12.31
N LEU A 12 -0.11 -5.00 11.04
CA LEU A 12 0.69 -6.15 10.60
C LEU A 12 2.03 -6.22 11.34
N LEU A 13 2.76 -5.11 11.42
CA LEU A 13 4.04 -5.06 12.11
C LEU A 13 3.88 -5.37 13.60
N SER A 14 2.82 -4.86 14.24
CA SER A 14 2.54 -5.10 15.66
C SER A 14 2.21 -6.57 15.93
N TRP A 15 1.53 -7.22 14.99
CA TRP A 15 1.25 -8.65 15.05
C TRP A 15 2.51 -9.51 14.88
N LEU A 16 3.40 -9.11 13.97
CA LEU A 16 4.65 -9.83 13.70
C LEU A 16 5.70 -9.59 14.80
N GLU A 17 5.70 -8.41 15.42
CA GLU A 17 6.71 -7.97 16.39
C GLU A 17 6.06 -7.51 17.71
N PRO A 18 5.47 -8.42 18.51
CA PRO A 18 4.74 -8.06 19.72
C PRO A 18 5.62 -7.52 20.85
N THR A 19 6.94 -7.71 20.75
CA THR A 19 7.93 -7.31 21.77
C THR A 19 8.45 -5.89 21.59
N LEU A 20 8.20 -5.28 20.42
CA LEU A 20 8.73 -3.95 20.10
C LEU A 20 7.77 -2.82 20.52
N PRO A 21 8.32 -1.66 20.91
CA PRO A 21 7.52 -0.50 21.27
C PRO A 21 6.73 0.05 20.07
N LEU A 22 5.43 0.26 20.28
CA LEU A 22 4.50 0.75 19.25
C LEU A 22 4.97 2.08 18.62
N LEU A 23 5.47 3.02 19.44
CA LEU A 23 5.97 4.31 18.96
C LEU A 23 7.00 4.13 17.85
N SER A 24 7.99 3.28 18.10
CA SER A 24 9.07 3.05 17.15
C SER A 24 8.58 2.33 15.89
N LEU A 25 7.60 1.43 16.03
CA LEU A 25 6.96 0.75 14.90
C LEU A 25 6.18 1.73 14.00
N THR A 26 5.45 2.66 14.62
CA THR A 26 4.74 3.71 13.87
C THR A 26 5.71 4.65 13.17
N PHE A 27 6.84 4.98 13.80
CA PHE A 27 7.89 5.79 13.17
C PHE A 27 8.50 5.11 11.96
N GLU A 28 8.83 3.82 12.06
CA GLU A 28 9.32 3.02 10.92
C GLU A 28 8.31 2.97 9.79
N ALA A 29 7.03 2.68 10.09
CA ALA A 29 5.98 2.62 9.07
C ALA A 29 5.78 3.98 8.35
N VAL A 30 5.78 5.08 9.09
CA VAL A 30 5.66 6.43 8.50
C VAL A 30 6.89 6.79 7.68
N SER A 31 8.09 6.48 8.17
CA SER A 31 9.36 6.73 7.48
C SER A 31 9.48 5.93 6.18
N ALA A 32 9.11 4.65 6.21
CA ALA A 32 9.13 3.78 5.05
C ALA A 32 8.09 4.20 4.00
N LEU A 33 6.85 4.53 4.41
CA LEU A 33 5.83 5.01 3.47
C LEU A 33 6.22 6.36 2.84
N SER A 34 6.86 7.24 3.60
CA SER A 34 7.28 8.55 3.10
C SER A 34 8.66 8.52 2.42
N THR A 35 9.31 7.35 2.38
CA THR A 35 10.67 7.15 1.85
C THR A 35 11.73 8.10 2.45
N VAL A 36 11.59 8.43 3.73
CA VAL A 36 12.49 9.35 4.45
C VAL A 36 13.85 8.70 4.71
N GLY A 37 13.88 7.37 4.87
CA GLY A 37 15.11 6.60 5.10
C GLY A 37 15.69 6.74 6.51
N SER A 38 14.96 7.36 7.44
CA SER A 38 15.34 7.45 8.85
C SER A 38 14.74 6.29 9.63
N SER A 39 15.51 5.69 10.54
CA SER A 39 15.08 4.57 11.39
C SER A 39 15.48 4.81 12.83
N LEU A 40 14.75 4.24 13.78
CA LEU A 40 15.11 4.27 15.21
C LEU A 40 16.05 3.09 15.58
N ASN A 41 16.92 2.69 14.65
CA ASN A 41 17.75 1.48 14.72
C ASN A 41 16.97 0.16 14.86
N LEU A 42 15.69 0.14 14.49
CA LEU A 42 14.88 -1.08 14.58
C LEU A 42 14.94 -1.94 13.32
N THR A 43 15.10 -1.34 12.15
CA THR A 43 15.17 -2.05 10.85
C THR A 43 16.11 -3.28 10.84
N PRO A 44 17.30 -3.29 11.49
CA PRO A 44 18.14 -4.49 11.56
C PRO A 44 17.65 -5.56 12.54
N LEU A 45 16.81 -5.20 13.52
CA LEU A 45 16.28 -6.09 14.56
C LEU A 45 14.96 -6.77 14.16
N LEU A 46 14.35 -6.33 13.05
CA LEU A 46 13.09 -6.90 12.56
C LEU A 46 13.28 -8.35 12.07
N GLN A 47 12.27 -9.18 12.31
CA GLN A 47 12.16 -10.52 11.71
C GLN A 47 12.05 -10.42 10.18
N GLU A 48 12.48 -11.47 9.47
CA GLU A 48 12.45 -11.53 8.00
C GLU A 48 11.07 -11.23 7.40
N SER A 49 9.99 -11.69 8.06
CA SER A 49 8.61 -11.38 7.68
C SER A 49 8.28 -9.89 7.78
N SER A 50 8.78 -9.22 8.82
CA SER A 50 8.55 -7.80 9.10
C SER A 50 9.32 -6.91 8.12
N LYS A 51 10.53 -7.32 7.74
CA LYS A 51 11.33 -6.66 6.68
C LYS A 51 10.60 -6.67 5.34
N LEU A 52 9.94 -7.78 4.98
CA LEU A 52 9.19 -7.87 3.73
C LEU A 52 8.06 -6.83 3.69
N VAL A 53 7.34 -6.64 4.81
CA VAL A 53 6.32 -5.60 4.93
C VAL A 53 6.91 -4.21 4.71
N ILE A 54 8.07 -3.90 5.32
CA ILE A 54 8.74 -2.60 5.14
C ILE A 54 9.19 -2.38 3.69
N VAL A 55 9.75 -3.39 3.03
CA VAL A 55 10.17 -3.29 1.61
C VAL A 55 8.97 -2.96 0.72
N VAL A 56 7.83 -3.64 0.93
CA VAL A 56 6.58 -3.34 0.21
C VAL A 56 6.14 -1.91 0.50
N LEU A 57 6.22 -1.46 1.76
CA LEU A 57 5.83 -0.11 2.15
C LEU A 57 6.69 0.96 1.48
N MET A 58 8.01 0.75 1.39
CA MET A 58 8.94 1.64 0.69
C MET A 58 8.66 1.69 -0.80
N PHE A 59 8.37 0.55 -1.43
CA PHE A 59 8.00 0.49 -2.84
C PHE A 59 6.71 1.27 -3.10
N VAL A 60 5.69 1.06 -2.28
CA VAL A 60 4.41 1.79 -2.34
C VAL A 60 4.61 3.29 -2.13
N GLY A 61 5.45 3.67 -1.17
CA GLY A 61 5.81 5.05 -0.89
C GLY A 61 6.49 5.74 -2.08
N ARG A 62 7.40 5.04 -2.77
CA ARG A 62 8.14 5.57 -3.91
C ARG A 62 7.33 5.62 -5.21
N VAL A 63 6.59 4.56 -5.53
CA VAL A 63 5.79 4.45 -6.77
C VAL A 63 4.51 5.28 -6.69
N GLY A 64 3.99 5.46 -5.48
CA GLY A 64 2.72 6.12 -5.22
C GLY A 64 1.56 5.14 -5.38
N LEU A 65 0.67 5.16 -4.38
CA LEU A 65 -0.49 4.26 -4.31
C LEU A 65 -1.40 4.32 -5.53
N ILE A 66 -1.61 5.53 -6.05
CA ILE A 66 -2.49 5.75 -7.20
C ILE A 66 -1.89 5.09 -8.44
N THR A 67 -0.59 5.28 -8.68
CA THR A 67 0.13 4.68 -9.80
C THR A 67 0.11 3.16 -9.73
N MET A 68 0.31 2.59 -8.53
CA MET A 68 0.24 1.15 -8.31
C MET A 68 -1.17 0.60 -8.59
N MET A 69 -2.21 1.27 -8.09
CA MET A 69 -3.59 0.91 -8.40
C MET A 69 -3.87 0.97 -9.91
N LEU A 70 -3.44 2.02 -10.60
CA LEU A 70 -3.63 2.17 -12.04
C LEU A 70 -2.87 1.11 -12.86
N GLY A 71 -1.72 0.64 -12.38
CA GLY A 71 -0.96 -0.45 -13.01
C GLY A 71 -1.63 -1.82 -12.86
N ILE A 72 -2.29 -2.07 -11.72
CA ILE A 72 -3.02 -3.31 -11.45
C ILE A 72 -4.40 -3.29 -12.13
N VAL A 73 -5.05 -2.14 -12.18
CA VAL A 73 -6.33 -1.97 -12.88
C VAL A 73 -6.07 -2.14 -14.37
N LYS A 74 -6.53 -3.27 -14.91
CA LYS A 74 -6.51 -3.56 -16.34
C LYS A 74 -7.24 -2.43 -17.05
N GLN A 75 -6.50 -1.55 -17.74
CA GLN A 75 -7.12 -0.52 -18.55
C GLN A 75 -8.03 -1.22 -19.55
N LYS A 76 -9.35 -1.07 -19.39
CA LYS A 76 -10.29 -1.45 -20.44
C LYS A 76 -9.88 -0.60 -21.63
N LYS A 77 -9.28 -1.23 -22.64
CA LYS A 77 -9.06 -0.63 -23.95
C LYS A 77 -10.40 -0.01 -24.32
N ASN A 78 -10.44 1.32 -24.45
CA ASN A 78 -11.60 2.04 -24.97
C ASN A 78 -11.82 1.48 -26.38
N THR A 79 -12.61 0.43 -26.46
CA THR A 79 -12.88 -0.23 -27.73
C THR A 79 -13.89 0.72 -28.36
N LYS A 80 -13.56 1.32 -29.51
CA LYS A 80 -14.45 2.22 -30.26
C LYS A 80 -15.64 1.46 -30.87
N TYR A 81 -16.24 0.55 -30.12
CA TYR A 81 -17.46 -0.15 -30.49
C TYR A 81 -18.59 0.54 -29.78
N LYS A 82 -19.38 1.28 -30.55
CA LYS A 82 -20.66 1.81 -30.12
C LYS A 82 -21.63 0.64 -30.16
N TYR A 83 -22.13 0.21 -29.00
CA TYR A 83 -23.25 -0.72 -28.97
C TYR A 83 -24.44 -0.08 -29.71
N PRO A 84 -25.17 -0.83 -30.54
CA PRO A 84 -26.37 -0.31 -31.18
C PRO A 84 -27.31 0.20 -30.09
N SER A 85 -27.79 1.43 -30.27
CA SER A 85 -28.80 2.02 -29.41
C SER A 85 -30.14 1.36 -29.73
N ASP A 86 -30.47 0.28 -29.01
CA ASP A 86 -31.81 -0.27 -29.02
C ASP A 86 -32.74 0.67 -28.24
N ASN A 87 -33.73 1.22 -28.92
CA ASN A 87 -34.87 1.84 -28.26
C ASN A 87 -35.76 0.71 -27.76
N ILE A 88 -35.57 0.32 -26.50
CA ILE A 88 -36.44 -0.66 -25.85
C ILE A 88 -37.76 0.05 -25.55
N ILE A 89 -38.74 -0.10 -26.43
CA ILE A 89 -40.12 0.33 -26.18
C ILE A 89 -40.73 -0.73 -25.27
N ILE A 90 -40.92 -0.38 -24.00
CA ILE A 90 -41.58 -1.21 -23.00
C ILE A 90 -43.08 -0.89 -23.13
N ASN A 91 -43.89 -1.89 -23.49
CA ASN A 91 -45.36 -1.79 -23.56
C ASN A 91 -46.00 -2.29 -22.26
#